data_AF-A0A959IL70-F1
#
_entry.id   AF-A0A959IL70-F1
#
_cell.length_a   1.000
_cell.length_b   1.000
_cell.length_c   1.000
_cell.angle_alpha   90.00
_cell.angle_beta   90.00
_cell.angle_gamma   90.00
#
_symmetry.space_group_name_H-M   'P 1'
#
loop_
_entity.id
_entity.type
_entity.pdbx_description
1 polymer ?
#
loop_
_entity_poly.entity_id
_entity_poly.type
_entity_poly.pdbx_seq_one_letter_code
_entity_poly.pdbx_strand_id
1 'polypeptide(L)'
;MTKPAGYTSILQFELLWWLITALVLAAVLLPIYLNIRYFPFYGLNILVIVSFITMARHLFLLPYTFLAKREVLKIIIVFLCIPLIFIIVQELHKFQTYVDEQGVEMLVGKRPAEKQMQWVYFVQNEILLFGVGAVVTSAILPFRLILSVWRGRNRGTV
;
A
#
# COMPACT_ATOMS: atom_id res chain seq x y z
N MET A 1 -11.28 39.15 8.74
CA MET A 1 -11.44 37.79 9.41
C MET A 1 -10.67 36.72 8.64
N THR A 2 -9.28 36.83 8.62
CA THR A 2 -8.21 36.09 7.92
C THR A 2 -7.96 34.75 8.62
N LYS A 3 -8.76 33.74 8.19
CA LYS A 3 -8.62 32.28 8.38
C LYS A 3 -7.14 31.86 8.48
N PRO A 4 -6.61 31.49 9.63
CA PRO A 4 -5.20 31.08 9.76
C PRO A 4 -4.82 29.98 8.74
N ALA A 5 -4.25 30.30 7.60
CA ALA A 5 -3.44 29.78 6.47
C ALA A 5 -2.60 28.57 6.91
N GLY A 6 -2.99 27.78 7.97
CA GLY A 6 -2.06 26.65 8.21
C GLY A 6 -2.80 25.30 8.17
N TYR A 7 -4.20 25.23 8.05
CA TYR A 7 -4.94 23.94 8.06
C TYR A 7 -5.41 23.58 6.64
N THR A 8 -5.49 24.58 5.75
CA THR A 8 -5.99 24.33 4.38
C THR A 8 -4.91 23.64 3.53
N SER A 9 -3.60 23.70 4.02
CA SER A 9 -2.51 23.06 3.25
C SER A 9 -2.38 21.57 3.62
N ILE A 10 -2.74 21.17 4.82
CA ILE A 10 -2.56 19.75 5.22
C ILE A 10 -3.71 18.91 4.68
N LEU A 11 -4.91 19.54 4.70
CA LEU A 11 -6.08 18.82 4.13
C LEU A 11 -5.95 18.67 2.62
N GLN A 12 -5.49 19.72 1.93
CA GLN A 12 -5.28 19.62 0.46
C GLN A 12 -4.25 18.54 0.13
N PHE A 13 -3.26 18.40 1.06
CA PHE A 13 -2.23 17.38 0.82
C PHE A 13 -2.79 15.97 1.06
N GLU A 14 -3.72 15.91 2.03
CA GLU A 14 -4.32 14.57 2.29
C GLU A 14 -5.26 14.15 1.15
N LEU A 15 -5.97 15.16 0.64
CA LEU A 15 -6.88 14.83 -0.47
C LEU A 15 -6.09 14.50 -1.74
N LEU A 16 -5.06 15.23 -1.85
CA LEU A 16 -4.25 14.97 -3.06
C LEU A 16 -3.64 13.55 -2.99
N TRP A 17 -3.39 13.17 -1.78
CA TRP A 17 -2.73 11.85 -1.71
C TRP A 17 -3.76 10.72 -1.90
N TRP A 18 -4.88 10.94 -1.35
CA TRP A 18 -5.91 9.92 -1.61
C TRP A 18 -6.27 9.85 -3.10
N LEU A 19 -6.20 11.02 -3.75
CA LEU A 19 -6.43 11.00 -5.21
C LEU A 19 -5.33 10.23 -5.93
N ILE A 20 -4.11 10.42 -5.48
CA ILE A 20 -3.00 9.69 -6.12
C ILE A 20 -3.18 8.18 -5.87
N THR A 21 -3.56 7.85 -4.66
CA THR A 21 -3.81 6.42 -4.39
C THR A 21 -4.91 5.86 -5.28
N ALA A 22 -5.97 6.66 -5.42
CA ALA A 22 -7.07 6.18 -6.28
C ALA A 22 -6.59 6.05 -7.73
N LEU A 23 -5.79 6.97 -8.09
CA LEU A 23 -5.33 6.92 -9.49
C LEU A 23 -4.43 5.67 -9.71
N VAL A 24 -3.57 5.44 -8.78
CA VAL A 24 -2.69 4.26 -8.93
C VAL A 24 -3.54 2.98 -8.88
N LEU A 25 -4.51 2.97 -7.96
CA LEU A 25 -5.40 1.80 -7.91
C LEU A 25 -6.10 1.57 -9.25
N ALA A 26 -6.60 2.66 -9.80
CA ALA A 26 -7.32 2.52 -11.09
C ALA A 26 -6.35 2.10 -12.20
N ALA A 27 -5.12 2.63 -12.12
CA ALA A 27 -4.16 2.32 -13.20
C ALA A 27 -3.78 0.83 -13.17
N VAL A 28 -3.81 0.28 -12.04
CA VAL A 28 -3.36 -1.13 -11.96
C VAL A 28 -4.57 -2.06 -12.11
N LEU A 29 -5.71 -1.68 -11.48
CA LEU A 29 -6.83 -2.64 -11.45
C LEU A 29 -7.68 -2.53 -12.72
N LEU A 30 -7.69 -1.40 -13.31
CA LEU A 30 -8.59 -1.21 -14.47
C LEU A 30 -8.20 -2.14 -15.63
N PRO A 31 -6.94 -2.18 -16.02
CA PRO A 31 -6.62 -3.10 -17.12
C PRO A 31 -6.93 -4.57 -16.75
N ILE A 32 -6.89 -4.95 -15.51
CA ILE A 32 -7.19 -6.33 -15.08
C ILE A 32 -8.72 -6.58 -15.16
N TYR A 33 -9.41 -5.53 -14.86
CA TYR A 33 -10.88 -5.69 -14.89
C TYR A 33 -11.39 -5.77 -16.32
N LEU A 34 -10.71 -5.06 -17.17
CA LEU A 34 -11.23 -5.02 -18.55
C LEU A 34 -10.74 -6.23 -19.35
N ASN A 35 -9.69 -6.87 -18.87
CA ASN A 35 -9.09 -7.90 -19.76
C ASN A 35 -9.24 -9.29 -19.13
N ILE A 36 -9.55 -9.32 -17.79
CA ILE A 36 -9.66 -10.63 -17.12
C ILE A 36 -11.05 -10.72 -16.48
N ARG A 37 -11.88 -11.68 -16.95
CA ARG A 37 -13.31 -11.74 -16.59
C ARG A 37 -13.49 -12.23 -15.15
N TYR A 38 -12.59 -13.19 -14.65
CA TYR A 38 -12.83 -13.66 -13.26
C TYR A 38 -11.48 -13.74 -12.52
N PHE A 39 -11.15 -12.55 -11.99
CA PHE A 39 -9.89 -12.52 -11.22
C PHE A 39 -10.19 -12.69 -9.73
N PRO A 40 -9.69 -13.74 -9.06
CA PRO A 40 -10.05 -14.13 -7.69
C PRO A 40 -9.31 -13.28 -6.64
N PHE A 41 -8.27 -12.45 -7.14
CA PHE A 41 -7.44 -11.83 -6.09
C PHE A 41 -7.53 -10.30 -6.20
N TYR A 42 -8.75 -9.79 -6.37
CA TYR A 42 -8.89 -8.33 -6.38
C TYR A 42 -8.68 -7.75 -4.98
N GLY A 43 -9.14 -8.58 -4.09
CA GLY A 43 -8.97 -8.12 -2.69
C GLY A 43 -7.50 -7.97 -2.30
N LEU A 44 -6.78 -8.98 -2.63
CA LEU A 44 -5.35 -8.93 -2.30
C LEU A 44 -4.65 -7.77 -3.03
N ASN A 45 -4.97 -7.56 -4.28
CA ASN A 45 -4.33 -6.46 -5.03
C ASN A 45 -4.66 -5.09 -4.42
N ILE A 46 -5.85 -4.92 -4.04
CA ILE A 46 -6.23 -3.62 -3.45
C ILE A 46 -5.52 -3.46 -2.09
N LEU A 47 -5.54 -4.52 -1.37
CA LEU A 47 -4.92 -4.46 -0.03
C LEU A 47 -3.43 -4.09 -0.13
N VAL A 48 -2.69 -4.76 -1.02
CA VAL A 48 -1.22 -4.52 -1.07
C VAL A 48 -0.93 -3.14 -1.67
N ILE A 49 -1.74 -2.63 -2.57
CA ILE A 49 -1.49 -1.30 -3.17
C ILE A 49 -1.80 -0.21 -2.15
N VAL A 50 -2.89 -0.39 -1.55
CA VAL A 50 -3.28 0.68 -0.60
C VAL A 50 -2.31 0.67 0.58
N SER A 51 -1.99 -0.52 1.03
CA SER A 51 -1.05 -0.58 2.16
C SER A 51 0.32 -0.01 1.78
N PHE A 52 0.82 -0.36 0.64
CA PHE A 52 2.13 0.16 0.20
C PHE A 52 2.12 1.68 0.10
N ILE A 53 1.13 2.23 -0.56
CA ILE A 53 1.11 3.69 -0.79
C ILE A 53 0.93 4.41 0.55
N THR A 54 0.05 3.83 1.38
CA THR A 54 -0.22 4.51 2.66
C THR A 54 1.04 4.47 3.54
N MET A 55 1.67 3.29 3.61
CA MET A 55 2.88 3.21 4.47
C MET A 55 4.02 4.06 3.90
N ALA A 56 4.17 3.97 2.62
CA ALA A 56 5.23 4.79 1.98
C ALA A 56 4.99 6.28 2.22
N ARG A 57 3.75 6.63 2.22
CA ARG A 57 3.44 8.06 2.49
C ARG A 57 3.89 8.46 3.89
N HIS A 58 3.57 7.65 4.80
CA HIS A 58 3.93 8.03 6.18
C HIS A 58 5.43 7.90 6.42
N LEU A 59 6.05 7.08 5.58
CA LEU A 59 7.52 6.96 5.72
C LEU A 59 8.21 8.23 5.18
N PHE A 60 7.75 8.85 4.05
CA PHE A 60 8.51 9.96 3.42
C PHE A 60 7.89 11.30 3.82
N LEU A 61 6.61 11.27 4.15
CA LEU A 61 6.00 12.62 4.26
C LEU A 61 5.40 12.79 5.66
N LEU A 62 6.05 12.16 6.64
CA LEU A 62 5.50 12.16 8.01
C LEU A 62 5.35 13.59 8.54
N PRO A 63 6.33 14.54 8.22
CA PRO A 63 6.21 15.87 8.83
C PRO A 63 5.01 16.64 8.27
N TYR A 64 4.50 16.18 7.13
CA TYR A 64 3.41 16.96 6.51
C TYR A 64 2.05 16.31 6.79
N THR A 65 2.17 15.30 7.66
CA THR A 65 0.88 14.62 7.92
C THR A 65 0.40 14.98 9.33
N PHE A 66 -0.92 14.80 9.48
CA PHE A 66 -1.53 15.10 10.79
C PHE A 66 -0.88 14.27 11.89
N LEU A 67 -0.16 13.16 11.45
CA LEU A 67 0.44 12.21 12.39
C LEU A 67 1.72 12.76 13.01
N ALA A 68 2.09 13.94 12.52
CA ALA A 68 3.39 14.48 12.98
C ALA A 68 3.26 14.99 14.43
N LYS A 69 2.16 15.36 14.91
CA LYS A 69 2.10 16.03 16.24
C LYS A 69 1.38 15.12 17.25
N ARG A 70 0.89 13.92 16.71
CA ARG A 70 0.12 13.07 17.63
C ARG A 70 0.96 11.83 17.98
N GLU A 71 1.50 11.77 19.19
CA GLU A 71 2.45 10.71 19.59
C GLU A 71 1.72 9.39 19.86
N VAL A 72 0.48 9.56 20.39
CA VAL A 72 -0.27 8.32 20.73
C VAL A 72 -0.62 7.56 19.46
N LEU A 73 -0.95 8.32 18.45
CA LEU A 73 -1.33 7.63 17.19
C LEU A 73 -0.11 6.94 16.56
N LYS A 74 1.05 7.47 16.75
CA LYS A 74 2.26 6.83 16.18
C LYS A 74 2.53 5.49 16.86
N ILE A 75 2.28 5.51 18.13
CA ILE A 75 2.55 4.26 18.86
C ILE A 75 1.52 3.19 18.45
N ILE A 76 0.29 3.65 18.30
CA ILE A 76 -0.76 2.69 17.87
C ILE A 76 -0.40 2.11 16.50
N ILE A 77 0.10 2.98 15.63
CA ILE A 77 0.41 2.52 14.26
C ILE A 77 1.61 1.55 14.30
N VAL A 78 2.47 1.73 15.19
CA VAL A 78 3.61 0.80 15.29
C VAL A 78 3.10 -0.60 15.62
N PHE A 79 2.17 -0.63 16.48
CA PHE A 79 1.67 -1.96 16.86
C PHE A 79 0.79 -2.55 15.75
N LEU A 80 0.17 -1.68 15.02
CA LEU A 80 -0.72 -2.16 13.95
C LEU A 80 0.10 -2.68 12.76
N CYS A 81 1.36 -2.26 12.65
CA CYS A 81 2.19 -2.70 11.51
C CYS A 81 2.47 -4.21 11.61
N ILE A 82 2.42 -4.71 12.90
CA ILE A 82 2.75 -6.15 13.05
C ILE A 82 1.63 -7.01 12.46
N PRO A 83 0.39 -6.80 12.87
CA PRO A 83 -0.66 -7.63 12.25
C PRO A 83 -0.78 -7.36 10.75
N LEU A 84 -0.57 -6.22 10.36
CA LEU A 84 -0.69 -5.91 8.91
C LEU A 84 0.33 -6.72 8.10
N ILE A 85 1.54 -6.76 8.57
CA ILE A 85 2.58 -7.52 7.82
C ILE A 85 2.16 -8.99 7.74
N PHE A 86 1.66 -9.48 8.87
CA PHE A 86 1.26 -10.89 8.85
C PHE A 86 0.14 -11.14 7.82
N ILE A 87 -0.84 -10.23 7.79
CA ILE A 87 -1.97 -10.41 6.84
C ILE A 87 -1.45 -10.37 5.41
N ILE A 88 -0.54 -9.42 5.13
CA ILE A 88 -0.09 -9.29 3.73
C ILE A 88 0.73 -10.54 3.36
N VAL A 89 1.56 -11.01 4.27
CA VAL A 89 2.41 -12.18 3.95
C VAL A 89 1.50 -13.41 3.73
N GLN A 90 0.56 -13.56 4.56
CA GLN A 90 -0.36 -14.69 4.39
C GLN A 90 -1.08 -14.63 3.05
N GLU A 91 -1.58 -13.44 2.76
CA GLU A 91 -2.33 -13.33 1.48
C GLU A 91 -1.39 -13.54 0.28
N LEU A 92 -0.16 -13.12 0.42
CA LEU A 92 0.78 -13.36 -0.70
C LEU A 92 1.08 -14.85 -0.84
N HIS A 93 1.22 -15.45 0.27
CA HIS A 93 1.43 -16.91 0.20
C HIS A 93 0.24 -17.61 -0.45
N LYS A 94 -0.95 -17.25 -0.07
CA LYS A 94 -2.15 -17.85 -0.72
C LYS A 94 -2.13 -17.63 -2.24
N PHE A 95 -1.75 -16.46 -2.57
CA PHE A 95 -1.70 -16.17 -4.02
C PHE A 95 -0.65 -17.05 -4.70
N GLN A 96 0.50 -17.16 -4.11
CA GLN A 96 1.57 -17.97 -4.74
C GLN A 96 1.16 -19.44 -4.80
N THR A 97 0.59 -19.89 -3.72
CA THR A 97 0.13 -21.29 -3.74
C THR A 97 -0.94 -21.51 -4.81
N TYR A 98 -1.84 -20.55 -4.92
CA TYR A 98 -2.88 -20.65 -5.97
C TYR A 98 -2.25 -20.72 -7.37
N VAL A 99 -1.28 -19.93 -7.59
CA VAL A 99 -0.65 -19.91 -8.93
C VAL A 99 0.12 -21.22 -9.15
N ASP A 100 0.71 -21.70 -8.13
CA ASP A 100 1.52 -22.92 -8.27
C ASP A 100 0.63 -24.15 -8.46
N GLU A 101 -0.52 -24.18 -7.74
CA GLU A 101 -1.39 -25.38 -7.76
C GLU A 101 -2.36 -25.35 -8.94
N GLN A 102 -2.98 -24.28 -9.22
CA GLN A 102 -4.08 -24.24 -10.21
C GLN A 102 -3.57 -23.78 -11.57
N GLY A 103 -2.36 -23.35 -11.60
CA GLY A 103 -1.75 -22.97 -12.90
C GLY A 103 -2.17 -21.56 -13.34
N VAL A 104 -1.37 -20.89 -14.21
CA VAL A 104 -1.44 -19.45 -14.62
C VAL A 104 -2.65 -19.25 -15.55
N GLU A 105 -3.24 -20.45 -15.97
CA GLU A 105 -4.40 -20.34 -16.90
C GLU A 105 -5.68 -20.00 -16.15
N MET A 106 -5.71 -20.45 -14.92
CA MET A 106 -6.94 -20.15 -14.12
C MET A 106 -6.88 -18.73 -13.55
N LEU A 107 -5.74 -18.09 -13.71
CA LEU A 107 -5.58 -16.70 -13.22
C LEU A 107 -6.03 -15.69 -14.28
N VAL A 108 -5.69 -15.98 -15.58
CA VAL A 108 -5.90 -14.90 -16.57
C VAL A 108 -6.86 -15.43 -17.65
N GLY A 109 -7.41 -16.67 -17.44
CA GLY A 109 -8.36 -17.24 -18.43
C GLY A 109 -7.65 -17.76 -19.68
N LYS A 110 -8.42 -18.59 -20.54
CA LYS A 110 -7.83 -19.23 -21.73
C LYS A 110 -7.63 -18.19 -22.85
N ARG A 111 -6.39 -17.92 -23.30
CA ARG A 111 -6.01 -17.00 -24.38
C ARG A 111 -4.82 -17.58 -25.15
N PRO A 112 -4.55 -16.89 -26.35
CA PRO A 112 -3.34 -17.35 -27.03
C PRO A 112 -2.10 -17.27 -26.10
N ALA A 113 -1.30 -18.34 -26.17
CA ALA A 113 -0.21 -18.59 -25.19
C ALA A 113 0.64 -17.34 -24.97
N GLU A 114 0.89 -16.62 -25.98
CA GLU A 114 1.78 -15.44 -25.81
C GLU A 114 1.07 -14.33 -25.01
N LYS A 115 -0.13 -14.04 -25.32
CA LYS A 115 -0.87 -12.97 -24.61
C LYS A 115 -1.23 -13.41 -23.18
N GLN A 116 -1.37 -14.64 -23.04
CA GLN A 116 -1.70 -15.15 -21.70
C GLN A 116 -0.50 -15.00 -20.77
N MET A 117 0.58 -15.33 -21.29
CA MET A 117 1.78 -15.23 -20.43
C MET A 117 2.10 -13.77 -20.10
N GLN A 118 1.83 -12.88 -21.01
CA GLN A 118 2.03 -11.45 -20.70
C GLN A 118 1.16 -11.00 -19.52
N TRP A 119 0.01 -11.45 -19.52
CA TRP A 119 -0.90 -11.01 -18.43
C TRP A 119 -0.52 -11.71 -17.11
N VAL A 120 -0.10 -12.90 -17.28
CA VAL A 120 0.34 -13.58 -16.03
C VAL A 120 1.52 -12.80 -15.43
N TYR A 121 2.41 -12.48 -16.27
CA TYR A 121 3.57 -11.73 -15.74
C TYR A 121 3.14 -10.37 -15.19
N PHE A 122 2.30 -9.81 -15.93
CA PHE A 122 1.84 -8.49 -15.46
C PHE A 122 1.21 -8.59 -14.07
N VAL A 123 0.32 -9.52 -13.81
CA VAL A 123 -0.42 -9.59 -12.52
C VAL A 123 0.54 -10.04 -11.41
N GLN A 124 1.39 -10.97 -11.75
CA GLN A 124 2.30 -11.47 -10.69
C GLN A 124 3.31 -10.39 -10.28
N ASN A 125 3.85 -9.79 -11.28
CA ASN A 125 4.84 -8.75 -10.93
C ASN A 125 4.20 -7.58 -10.17
N GLU A 126 3.09 -7.22 -10.60
CA GLU A 126 2.45 -6.09 -9.88
C GLU A 126 2.15 -6.47 -8.43
N ILE A 127 1.51 -7.64 -8.20
CA ILE A 127 1.15 -8.04 -6.83
C ILE A 127 2.43 -8.22 -6.00
N LEU A 128 3.49 -8.73 -6.67
CA LEU A 128 4.74 -8.92 -5.91
C LEU A 128 5.41 -7.58 -5.60
N LEU A 129 5.39 -6.77 -6.63
CA LEU A 129 5.99 -5.44 -6.39
C LEU A 129 5.28 -4.71 -5.24
N PHE A 130 3.99 -4.62 -5.25
CA PHE A 130 3.28 -3.86 -4.21
C PHE A 130 3.20 -4.69 -2.92
N GLY A 131 3.13 -5.94 -3.04
CA GLY A 131 3.07 -6.80 -1.84
C GLY A 131 4.37 -6.71 -1.03
N VAL A 132 5.42 -6.97 -1.70
CA VAL A 132 6.72 -6.93 -0.99
C VAL A 132 7.00 -5.48 -0.51
N GLY A 133 6.74 -4.55 -1.43
CA GLY A 133 6.87 -3.14 -1.01
C GLY A 133 6.06 -2.82 0.26
N ALA A 134 4.89 -3.28 0.31
CA ALA A 134 4.05 -2.99 1.49
C ALA A 134 4.64 -3.63 2.75
N VAL A 135 5.21 -4.80 2.57
CA VAL A 135 5.80 -5.45 3.76
C VAL A 135 7.04 -4.67 4.21
N VAL A 136 7.84 -4.36 3.25
CA VAL A 136 9.08 -3.65 3.60
C VAL A 136 8.76 -2.29 4.24
N THR A 137 7.91 -1.56 3.58
CA THR A 137 7.58 -0.24 4.15
C THR A 137 6.90 -0.39 5.52
N SER A 138 6.11 -1.37 5.71
CA SER A 138 5.43 -1.57 7.02
C SER A 138 6.46 -1.99 8.08
N ALA A 139 7.51 -2.63 7.64
CA ALA A 139 8.55 -3.03 8.62
C ALA A 139 9.42 -1.83 8.99
N ILE A 140 9.60 -0.95 8.06
CA ILE A 140 10.52 0.19 8.31
C ILE A 140 9.76 1.30 9.03
N LEU A 141 8.51 1.45 8.83
CA LEU A 141 7.74 2.61 9.34
C LEU A 141 7.78 2.67 10.86
N PRO A 142 7.64 1.60 11.58
CA PRO A 142 7.66 1.70 13.05
C PRO A 142 8.99 2.28 13.56
N PHE A 143 10.04 1.87 12.92
CA PHE A 143 11.33 2.43 13.37
C PHE A 143 11.37 3.94 13.15
N ARG A 144 10.94 4.32 12.03
CA ARG A 144 10.90 5.78 11.76
C ARG A 144 9.98 6.51 12.74
N LEU A 145 8.83 5.91 13.10
CA LEU A 145 7.88 6.60 14.00
C LEU A 145 8.46 6.68 15.42
N ILE A 146 9.14 5.63 15.81
CA ILE A 146 9.73 5.66 17.16
C ILE A 146 10.79 6.76 17.22
N LEU A 147 11.61 6.87 16.16
CA LEU A 147 12.61 7.95 16.14
C LEU A 147 11.95 9.33 16.16
N SER A 148 10.86 9.41 15.44
CA SER A 148 10.15 10.71 15.44
C SER A 148 9.63 11.05 16.83
N VAL A 149 9.12 10.11 17.59
CA VAL A 149 8.60 10.39 18.95
C VAL A 149 9.75 10.78 19.87
N TRP A 150 10.86 10.02 19.71
CA TRP A 150 12.03 10.35 20.54
C TRP A 150 12.54 11.77 20.25
N ARG A 151 12.65 12.17 19.00
CA ARG A 151 13.13 13.53 18.65
C ARG A 151 12.13 14.60 19.13
N GLY A 152 10.86 14.24 19.05
CA GLY A 152 9.85 15.21 19.53
C GLY A 152 9.97 15.46 21.03
N ARG A 153 10.35 14.48 21.84
CA ARG A 153 10.41 14.64 23.30
C ARG A 153 11.76 15.21 23.74
N ASN A 154 12.88 14.88 22.96
CA ASN A 154 14.24 15.27 23.42
C ASN A 154 14.73 16.54 22.72
N ARG A 155 14.22 16.92 21.50
CA ARG A 155 14.90 18.02 20.75
C ARG A 155 13.85 18.99 20.22
N GLY A 156 12.44 18.80 20.59
CA GLY A 156 11.35 19.67 20.10
C GLY A 156 11.24 19.68 18.57
N THR A 157 11.91 18.69 17.78
CA THR A 157 11.79 18.66 16.30
C THR A 157 11.20 17.31 15.87
N VAL A 158 10.19 17.35 14.89
CA VAL A 158 9.51 16.14 14.37
C VAL A 158 10.38 15.50 13.28
#